data_AF-A0A060BPL7-F1
#
_entry.id   AF-A0A060BPL7-F1
#
_cell.length_a   1.000
_cell.length_b   1.000
_cell.length_c   1.000
_cell.angle_alpha   90.00
_cell.angle_beta   90.00
_cell.angle_gamma   90.00
#
_symmetry.space_group_name_H-M   'P 1'
#
loop_
_entity.id
_entity.type
_entity.pdbx_description
1 polymer ?
#
loop_
_entity_poly.entity_id
_entity_poly.type
_entity_poly.pdbx_seq_one_letter_code
_entity_poly.pdbx_strand_id
1 'polypeptide(L)'
;SFAGAMGLPQFMPGSLKRYAVDADADQHVDLLGSIPDTVASVANFLRQHGWQPGLPVFAPVTLPAGAEKLVAGGLTPTLDWPALQAAGATSADASDAAWKHAPLGVIDLVDEPRGRVEYRTATPNFFALTHYNRSYFYASSVA
;
A
#
# COMPACT_ATOMS: atom_id res chain seq x y z
N SER A 1 -12.96 -1.75 -19.10
CA SER A 1 -12.55 -3.17 -19.21
C SER A 1 -13.78 -4.08 -19.25
N PHE A 2 -13.63 -5.40 -19.49
CA PHE A 2 -14.75 -6.36 -19.49
C PHE A 2 -15.59 -6.31 -18.20
N ALA A 3 -14.96 -6.04 -17.05
CA ALA A 3 -15.62 -5.90 -15.75
C ALA A 3 -16.18 -4.50 -15.46
N GLY A 4 -16.15 -3.56 -16.42
CA GLY A 4 -16.69 -2.21 -16.24
C GLY A 4 -15.75 -1.20 -15.56
N ALA A 5 -14.45 -1.51 -15.45
CA ALA A 5 -13.45 -0.51 -15.04
C ALA A 5 -13.30 0.58 -16.11
N MET A 6 -13.18 1.83 -15.69
CA MET A 6 -13.18 3.00 -16.58
C MET A 6 -11.93 3.85 -16.41
N GLY A 7 -11.53 4.48 -17.52
CA GLY A 7 -10.43 5.44 -17.56
C GLY A 7 -9.05 4.82 -17.42
N LEU A 8 -8.04 5.68 -17.49
CA LEU A 8 -6.65 5.36 -17.15
C LEU A 8 -6.48 4.71 -15.76
N PRO A 9 -7.20 5.14 -14.69
CA PRO A 9 -7.05 4.53 -13.38
C PRO A 9 -7.80 3.19 -13.25
N GLN A 10 -8.59 2.77 -14.25
CA GLN A 10 -9.39 1.54 -14.19
C GLN A 10 -10.32 1.51 -12.95
N PHE A 11 -10.95 2.64 -12.61
CA PHE A 11 -11.90 2.71 -11.51
C PHE A 11 -13.20 2.00 -11.84
N MET A 12 -13.69 1.20 -10.90
CA MET A 12 -15.07 0.73 -10.92
C MET A 12 -16.03 1.91 -10.73
N PRO A 13 -17.29 1.86 -11.21
CA PRO A 13 -18.24 2.98 -11.12
C PRO A 13 -18.43 3.54 -9.70
N GLY A 14 -18.45 2.66 -8.69
CA GLY A 14 -18.55 3.09 -7.29
C GLY A 14 -17.29 3.76 -6.73
N SER A 15 -16.11 3.49 -7.30
CA SER A 15 -14.87 4.22 -6.99
C SER A 15 -14.85 5.57 -7.69
N LEU A 16 -15.28 5.62 -8.95
CA LEU A 16 -15.41 6.88 -9.69
C LEU A 16 -16.29 7.87 -8.92
N LYS A 17 -17.48 7.46 -8.49
CA LYS A 17 -18.39 8.35 -7.73
C LYS A 17 -17.81 8.89 -6.41
N ARG A 18 -16.91 8.16 -5.76
CA ARG A 18 -16.37 8.52 -4.44
C ARG A 18 -15.05 9.27 -4.49
N TYR A 19 -14.24 9.01 -5.51
CA TYR A 19 -12.84 9.39 -5.50
C TYR A 19 -12.42 10.23 -6.71
N ALA A 20 -13.26 10.33 -7.75
CA ALA A 20 -12.98 11.21 -8.88
C ALA A 20 -12.90 12.68 -8.44
N VAL A 21 -11.91 13.40 -8.98
CA VAL A 21 -11.64 14.81 -8.70
C VAL A 21 -11.46 15.54 -10.03
N ASP A 22 -12.18 16.66 -10.18
CA ASP A 22 -11.93 17.66 -11.21
C ASP A 22 -10.75 18.51 -10.74
N ALA A 23 -9.60 18.33 -11.39
CA ALA A 23 -8.32 18.91 -10.98
C ALA A 23 -7.90 20.09 -11.85
N ASP A 24 -8.39 20.16 -13.08
CA ASP A 24 -8.17 21.30 -13.99
C ASP A 24 -9.27 22.37 -13.92
N ALA A 25 -10.30 22.13 -13.11
CA ALA A 25 -11.42 23.02 -12.76
C ALA A 25 -12.34 23.35 -13.94
N ASP A 26 -12.49 22.43 -14.91
CA ASP A 26 -13.34 22.60 -16.07
C ASP A 26 -14.83 22.21 -15.85
N GLN A 27 -15.17 21.85 -14.60
CA GLN A 27 -16.49 21.39 -14.14
C GLN A 27 -16.86 19.95 -14.56
N HIS A 28 -15.94 19.22 -15.19
CA HIS A 28 -16.10 17.81 -15.51
C HIS A 28 -14.96 16.99 -14.89
N VAL A 29 -15.16 15.68 -14.81
CA VAL A 29 -14.07 14.76 -14.46
C VAL A 29 -13.84 13.84 -15.65
N ASP A 30 -12.69 14.01 -16.31
CA ASP A 30 -12.27 13.21 -17.45
C ASP A 30 -11.11 12.27 -17.10
N LEU A 31 -11.44 11.07 -16.64
CA LEU A 31 -10.44 10.04 -16.35
C LEU A 31 -9.93 9.29 -17.59
N LEU A 32 -10.38 9.66 -18.80
CA LEU A 32 -9.93 9.07 -20.07
C LEU A 32 -8.88 9.94 -20.76
N GLY A 33 -9.11 11.26 -20.78
CA GLY A 33 -8.27 12.24 -21.48
C GLY A 33 -7.54 13.23 -20.57
N SER A 34 -8.03 13.51 -19.36
CA SER A 34 -7.39 14.45 -18.43
C SER A 34 -6.40 13.73 -17.49
N ILE A 35 -5.11 14.00 -17.72
CA ILE A 35 -4.03 13.56 -16.83
C ILE A 35 -4.15 14.22 -15.44
N PRO A 36 -4.41 15.55 -15.32
CA PRO A 36 -4.68 16.19 -14.03
C PRO A 36 -5.74 15.45 -13.21
N ASP A 37 -6.92 15.19 -13.79
CA ASP A 37 -8.02 14.52 -13.11
C ASP A 37 -7.66 13.10 -12.71
N THR A 38 -7.00 12.38 -13.61
CA THR A 38 -6.55 11.00 -13.34
C THR A 38 -5.61 10.95 -12.13
N VAL A 39 -4.57 11.79 -12.12
CA VAL A 39 -3.58 11.81 -11.04
C VAL A 39 -4.22 12.25 -9.72
N ALA A 40 -5.03 13.30 -9.75
CA ALA A 40 -5.72 13.79 -8.55
C ALA A 40 -6.70 12.75 -7.99
N SER A 41 -7.43 12.04 -8.85
CA SER A 41 -8.37 11.00 -8.46
C SER A 41 -7.68 9.78 -7.84
N VAL A 42 -6.54 9.36 -8.39
CA VAL A 42 -5.71 8.29 -7.79
C VAL A 42 -5.15 8.74 -6.45
N ALA A 43 -4.64 9.97 -6.35
CA ALA A 43 -4.14 10.51 -5.10
C ALA A 43 -5.24 10.60 -4.02
N ASN A 44 -6.44 11.06 -4.39
CA ASN A 44 -7.61 11.10 -3.50
C ASN A 44 -8.03 9.69 -3.06
N PHE A 45 -8.05 8.72 -3.98
CA PHE A 45 -8.30 7.32 -3.65
C PHE A 45 -7.32 6.81 -2.60
N LEU A 46 -6.02 6.98 -2.81
CA LEU A 46 -4.99 6.50 -1.87
C LEU A 46 -5.10 7.20 -0.52
N ARG A 47 -5.30 8.52 -0.51
CA ARG A 47 -5.50 9.31 0.71
C ARG A 47 -6.71 8.86 1.52
N GLN A 48 -7.84 8.57 0.87
CA GLN A 48 -9.03 8.06 1.55
C GLN A 48 -8.86 6.63 2.07
N HIS A 49 -7.91 5.86 1.54
CA HIS A 49 -7.56 4.51 2.02
C HIS A 49 -6.31 4.49 2.90
N GLY A 50 -5.99 5.61 3.55
CA GLY A 50 -4.99 5.64 4.62
C GLY A 50 -3.57 5.92 4.18
N TRP A 51 -3.34 6.34 2.92
CA TRP A 51 -2.01 6.80 2.48
C TRP A 51 -1.55 8.01 3.30
N GLN A 52 -0.31 7.94 3.79
CA GLN A 52 0.36 8.94 4.61
C GLN A 52 1.56 9.50 3.83
N PRO A 53 1.52 10.78 3.38
CA PRO A 53 2.65 11.41 2.71
C PRO A 53 3.92 11.34 3.56
N GLY A 54 5.05 11.02 2.93
CA GLY A 54 6.35 10.91 3.59
C GLY A 54 6.63 9.58 4.29
N LEU A 55 5.63 8.70 4.41
CA LEU A 55 5.83 7.35 4.94
C LEU A 55 6.29 6.40 3.82
N PRO A 56 7.30 5.54 4.04
CA PRO A 56 7.71 4.57 3.02
C PRO A 56 6.65 3.47 2.89
N VAL A 57 6.59 2.78 1.75
CA VAL A 57 5.72 1.60 1.58
C VAL A 57 6.21 0.45 2.47
N PHE A 58 7.53 0.23 2.51
CA PHE A 58 8.17 -0.76 3.35
C PHE A 58 9.09 -0.09 4.37
N ALA A 59 8.95 -0.47 5.63
CA ALA A 59 9.85 -0.04 6.68
C ALA A 59 11.23 -0.74 6.51
N PRO A 60 12.35 -0.03 6.75
CA PRO A 60 13.71 -0.59 6.64
C PRO A 60 14.02 -1.48 7.85
N VAL A 61 13.34 -2.61 7.96
CA VAL A 61 13.43 -3.56 9.07
C VAL A 61 14.04 -4.87 8.59
N THR A 62 15.07 -5.31 9.29
CA THR A 62 15.60 -6.68 9.20
C THR A 62 14.78 -7.57 10.12
N LEU A 63 13.97 -8.44 9.54
CA LEU A 63 13.14 -9.39 10.28
C LEU A 63 13.99 -10.54 10.86
N PRO A 64 13.60 -11.10 12.02
CA PRO A 64 14.28 -12.22 12.63
C PRO A 64 14.07 -13.51 11.83
N ALA A 65 14.85 -14.55 12.14
CA ALA A 65 14.49 -15.90 11.73
C ALA A 65 13.12 -16.28 12.33
N GLY A 66 12.28 -16.99 11.57
CA GLY A 66 10.92 -17.32 12.01
C GLY A 66 9.86 -16.24 11.72
N ALA A 67 10.15 -15.31 10.80
CA ALA A 67 9.27 -14.20 10.44
C ALA A 67 7.87 -14.64 9.95
N GLU A 68 7.72 -15.88 9.49
CA GLU A 68 6.43 -16.45 9.10
C GLU A 68 5.39 -16.38 10.23
N LYS A 69 5.82 -16.43 11.49
CA LYS A 69 4.93 -16.36 12.67
C LYS A 69 4.40 -14.95 12.93
N LEU A 70 5.04 -13.94 12.34
CA LEU A 70 4.63 -12.53 12.46
C LEU A 70 3.63 -12.14 11.35
N VAL A 71 3.44 -13.00 10.35
CA VAL A 71 2.44 -12.77 9.29
C VAL A 71 1.05 -12.98 9.87
N ALA A 72 0.34 -11.88 10.12
CA ALA A 72 -1.04 -11.93 10.59
C ALA A 72 -2.03 -12.33 9.47
N GLY A 73 -1.63 -12.16 8.21
CA GLY A 73 -2.54 -12.18 7.07
C GLY A 73 -3.50 -11.00 7.04
N GLY A 74 -4.30 -10.88 5.97
CA GLY A 74 -5.26 -9.78 5.79
C GLY A 74 -4.71 -8.62 4.95
N LEU A 75 -5.30 -7.43 5.05
CA LEU A 75 -4.88 -6.23 4.30
C LEU A 75 -4.76 -5.01 5.20
N THR A 76 -4.48 -5.22 6.48
CA THR A 76 -4.34 -4.16 7.48
C THR A 76 -3.16 -4.48 8.39
N PRO A 77 -2.37 -3.47 8.79
CA PRO A 77 -1.29 -3.65 9.75
C PRO A 77 -1.86 -3.97 11.13
N THR A 78 -1.21 -4.87 11.87
CA THR A 78 -1.64 -5.36 13.19
C THR A 78 -0.53 -5.31 14.25
N LEU A 79 0.67 -4.93 13.85
CA LEU A 79 1.86 -4.84 14.69
C LEU A 79 2.30 -3.38 14.82
N ASP A 80 3.26 -3.14 15.70
CA ASP A 80 4.00 -1.90 15.80
C ASP A 80 5.51 -2.19 15.91
N TRP A 81 6.32 -1.14 15.90
CA TRP A 81 7.76 -1.30 15.99
C TRP A 81 8.22 -1.98 17.30
N PRO A 82 7.73 -1.61 18.49
CA PRO A 82 8.05 -2.32 19.73
C PRO A 82 7.76 -3.83 19.69
N ALA A 83 6.62 -4.25 19.13
CA ALA A 83 6.28 -5.66 18.99
C ALA A 83 7.27 -6.41 18.07
N LEU A 84 7.67 -5.78 16.96
CA LEU A 84 8.68 -6.35 16.06
C LEU A 84 10.05 -6.45 16.75
N GLN A 85 10.45 -5.45 17.54
CA GLN A 85 11.69 -5.50 18.32
C GLN A 85 11.66 -6.62 19.37
N ALA A 86 10.53 -6.81 20.06
CA ALA A 86 10.36 -7.90 21.01
C ALA A 86 10.45 -9.29 20.34
N ALA A 87 10.08 -9.39 19.06
CA ALA A 87 10.27 -10.58 18.25
C ALA A 87 11.71 -10.75 17.71
N GLY A 88 12.60 -9.78 17.92
CA GLY A 88 13.99 -9.81 17.48
C GLY A 88 14.28 -9.09 16.16
N ALA A 89 13.34 -8.29 15.65
CA ALA A 89 13.58 -7.46 14.47
C ALA A 89 14.54 -6.30 14.79
N THR A 90 15.32 -5.89 13.80
CA THR A 90 16.30 -4.80 13.92
C THR A 90 16.18 -3.81 12.77
N SER A 91 16.74 -2.62 12.92
CA SER A 91 16.85 -1.64 11.84
C SER A 91 18.17 -0.92 11.95
N ALA A 92 18.83 -0.70 10.80
CA ALA A 92 20.04 0.13 10.73
C ALA A 92 19.73 1.63 10.83
N ASP A 93 18.46 2.00 10.67
CA ASP A 93 17.99 3.37 10.85
C ASP A 93 17.92 3.70 12.35
N ALA A 94 18.91 4.45 12.84
CA ALA A 94 18.97 4.91 14.22
C ALA A 94 18.13 6.18 14.47
N SER A 95 17.56 6.80 13.43
CA SER A 95 16.78 8.03 13.57
C SER A 95 15.39 7.77 14.14
N ASP A 96 14.70 8.81 14.63
CA ASP A 96 13.30 8.72 15.04
C ASP A 96 12.36 8.86 13.84
N ALA A 97 12.49 7.96 12.87
CA ALA A 97 11.74 8.02 11.63
C ALA A 97 10.25 7.72 11.83
N ALA A 98 9.39 8.41 11.07
CA ALA A 98 7.93 8.32 11.21
C ALA A 98 7.37 6.89 11.13
N TRP A 99 8.02 5.99 10.38
CA TRP A 99 7.61 4.59 10.26
C TRP A 99 7.68 3.81 11.57
N LYS A 100 8.52 4.22 12.52
CA LYS A 100 8.63 3.58 13.84
C LYS A 100 7.39 3.81 14.71
N HIS A 101 6.63 4.86 14.40
CA HIS A 101 5.39 5.23 15.11
C HIS A 101 4.13 4.85 14.33
N ALA A 102 4.29 4.35 13.11
CA ALA A 102 3.18 3.89 12.29
C ALA A 102 2.79 2.44 12.64
N PRO A 103 1.52 2.05 12.43
CA PRO A 103 1.15 0.64 12.41
C PRO A 103 1.93 -0.13 11.34
N LEU A 104 2.41 -1.31 11.67
CA LEU A 104 3.21 -2.17 10.80
C LEU A 104 2.54 -3.52 10.57
N GLY A 105 2.88 -4.18 9.47
CA GLY A 105 2.50 -5.56 9.21
C GLY A 105 3.65 -6.32 8.57
N VAL A 106 3.80 -7.60 8.90
CA VAL A 106 4.69 -8.50 8.16
C VAL A 106 3.88 -9.18 7.07
N ILE A 107 4.35 -9.06 5.83
CA ILE A 107 3.74 -9.70 4.66
C ILE A 107 4.66 -10.78 4.12
N ASP A 108 4.08 -11.75 3.42
CA ASP A 108 4.74 -12.83 2.70
C ASP A 108 4.59 -12.66 1.18
N LEU A 109 5.72 -12.67 0.49
CA LEU A 109 5.79 -12.64 -0.98
C LEU A 109 6.31 -14.00 -1.45
N VAL A 110 5.36 -14.87 -1.81
CA VAL A 110 5.58 -16.26 -2.21
C VAL A 110 5.98 -16.40 -3.70
N ASP A 111 7.25 -16.61 -3.99
CA ASP A 111 7.72 -16.99 -5.33
C ASP A 111 7.57 -18.52 -5.49
N GLU A 112 6.35 -18.97 -5.86
CA GLU A 112 6.03 -20.40 -6.04
C GLU A 112 6.99 -21.11 -7.02
N PRO A 113 7.30 -20.55 -8.22
CA PRO A 113 8.23 -21.21 -9.15
C PRO A 113 9.62 -21.47 -8.59
N ARG A 114 10.09 -20.63 -7.66
CA ARG A 114 11.40 -20.78 -7.02
C ARG A 114 11.34 -21.41 -5.63
N GLY A 115 10.14 -21.68 -5.11
CA GLY A 115 9.93 -22.21 -3.78
C GLY A 115 10.48 -21.31 -2.67
N ARG A 116 10.42 -19.98 -2.85
CA ARG A 116 10.94 -18.99 -1.89
C ARG A 116 9.84 -18.11 -1.35
N VAL A 117 9.96 -17.70 -0.10
CA VAL A 117 9.10 -16.68 0.50
C VAL A 117 9.98 -15.56 0.99
N GLU A 118 9.71 -14.35 0.53
CA GLU A 118 10.32 -13.13 1.05
C GLU A 118 9.35 -12.47 2.04
N TYR A 119 9.85 -12.14 3.23
CA TYR A 119 9.08 -11.42 4.23
C TYR A 119 9.52 -9.96 4.28
N ARG A 120 8.56 -9.04 4.29
CA ARG A 120 8.81 -7.59 4.37
C ARG A 120 7.94 -6.94 5.42
N THR A 121 8.44 -5.85 6.01
CA THR A 121 7.66 -5.03 6.94
C THR A 121 6.95 -3.92 6.16
N ALA A 122 5.64 -4.05 6.01
CA ALA A 122 4.76 -3.12 5.32
C ALA A 122 4.23 -2.04 6.27
N THR A 123 4.12 -0.80 5.77
CA THR A 123 3.48 0.32 6.48
C THR A 123 2.03 0.49 5.99
N PRO A 124 1.24 1.43 6.55
CA PRO A 124 -0.08 1.78 6.03
C PRO A 124 -0.09 2.16 4.53
N ASN A 125 1.02 2.68 3.99
CA ASN A 125 1.11 3.02 2.57
C ASN A 125 1.08 1.79 1.66
N PHE A 126 1.71 0.69 2.08
CA PHE A 126 1.57 -0.58 1.37
C PHE A 126 0.12 -1.07 1.37
N PHE A 127 -0.53 -1.03 2.54
CA PHE A 127 -1.92 -1.48 2.66
C PHE A 127 -2.88 -0.59 1.87
N ALA A 128 -2.63 0.72 1.75
CA ALA A 128 -3.39 1.61 0.88
C ALA A 128 -3.34 1.16 -0.59
N LEU A 129 -2.20 0.66 -1.08
CA LEU A 129 -2.09 0.11 -2.45
C LEU A 129 -2.94 -1.16 -2.62
N THR A 130 -3.09 -1.97 -1.57
CA THR A 130 -3.91 -3.19 -1.64
C THR A 130 -5.42 -2.90 -1.76
N HIS A 131 -5.87 -1.67 -1.52
CA HIS A 131 -7.24 -1.26 -1.81
C HIS A 131 -7.50 -1.09 -3.31
N TYR A 132 -6.46 -0.79 -4.09
CA TYR A 132 -6.55 -0.73 -5.54
C TYR A 132 -6.74 -2.12 -6.15
N ASN A 133 -5.97 -3.08 -5.65
CA ASN A 133 -6.10 -4.50 -5.93
C ASN A 133 -5.63 -5.29 -4.72
N ARG A 134 -6.50 -6.19 -4.23
CA ARG A 134 -6.35 -6.97 -2.98
C ARG A 134 -5.29 -8.07 -3.09
N SER A 135 -4.07 -7.71 -3.51
CA SER A 135 -2.95 -8.62 -3.76
C SER A 135 -1.63 -8.00 -3.30
N TYR A 136 -0.87 -8.76 -2.50
CA TYR A 136 0.46 -8.36 -2.04
C TYR A 136 1.48 -8.27 -3.19
N PHE A 137 1.35 -9.13 -4.21
CA PHE A 137 2.21 -9.06 -5.40
C PHE A 137 1.97 -7.80 -6.21
N TYR A 138 0.70 -7.45 -6.39
CA TYR A 138 0.34 -6.21 -7.07
C TYR A 138 0.92 -5.01 -6.32
N ALA A 139 0.62 -4.89 -5.02
CA ALA A 139 1.11 -3.76 -4.23
C ALA A 139 2.64 -3.68 -4.19
N SER A 140 3.33 -4.82 -4.11
CA SER A 140 4.79 -4.89 -4.16
C SER A 140 5.39 -4.52 -5.51
N SER A 141 4.64 -4.71 -6.61
CA SER A 141 5.09 -4.35 -7.96
C SER A 141 4.90 -2.86 -8.25
N VAL A 142 3.96 -2.21 -7.55
CA VAL A 142 3.73 -0.76 -7.64
C VAL A 142 4.72 0.03 -6.78
N ALA A 143 5.16 -0.56 -5.67
CA ALA A 143 6.06 0.02 -4.67
C ALA A 143 7.49 0.19 -5.18
#